data_AF-A0A965Q9P9-F1
#
_entry.id   AF-A0A965Q9P9-F1
#
_cell.length_a   1.000
_cell.length_b   1.000
_cell.length_c   1.000
_cell.angle_alpha   90.00
_cell.angle_beta   90.00
_cell.angle_gamma   90.00
#
_symmetry.space_group_name_H-M   'P 1'
#
loop_
_entity.id
_entity.type
_entity.pdbx_description
1 polymer ?
#
loop_
_entity_poly.entity_id
_entity_poly.type
_entity_poly.pdbx_seq_one_letter_code
_entity_poly.pdbx_strand_id
1 'polypeptide(L)'
;RLLAAEGMDLVIGVGFIFTDDLTELAKEYPAVAFAGVDYAVSIDKDGQVVQPPKNMAALKFREEQGSFLVGAIAALVGNSKKMGFVGGMDSPLIHKFEAGYRAGVKAVCADCEVIAQYAGVTPEAFRNPGRGKELALSQYQQGVNVIYHASGSTGLGVFEAARTLNKYGIGVDADQYKEAPGRVLTSMVKRVDNAVYDVISRVKDKSFTGGIYNFGLAEDGVGYVYDANNKALISDAVRARIEALKADIVAGRIAVPSSR
;
A
#
# COMPACT_ATOMS: atom_id res chain seq x y z
N ARG A 1 -7.76 -19.26 15.74
CA ARG A 1 -8.49 -20.41 16.32
C ARG A 1 -9.17 -20.08 17.64
N LEU A 2 -8.46 -19.68 18.71
CA LEU A 2 -9.05 -19.37 20.02
C LEU A 2 -10.28 -18.46 19.94
N LEU A 3 -10.15 -17.30 19.29
CA LEU A 3 -11.26 -16.34 19.10
C LEU A 3 -12.51 -16.97 18.44
N ALA A 4 -12.32 -17.86 17.46
CA ALA A 4 -13.43 -18.53 16.79
C ALA A 4 -14.08 -19.60 17.69
N ALA A 5 -13.27 -20.34 18.46
CA ALA A 5 -13.74 -21.34 19.40
C ALA A 5 -14.51 -20.73 20.59
N GLU A 6 -14.16 -19.51 20.99
CA GLU A 6 -14.86 -18.72 22.02
C GLU A 6 -16.17 -18.08 21.49
N GLY A 7 -16.51 -18.29 20.22
CA GLY A 7 -17.77 -17.82 19.64
C GLY A 7 -17.80 -16.32 19.36
N MET A 8 -16.66 -15.69 19.09
CA MET A 8 -16.63 -14.30 18.59
C MET A 8 -17.42 -14.19 17.28
N ASP A 9 -18.21 -13.13 17.12
CA ASP A 9 -19.02 -12.91 15.92
C ASP A 9 -18.18 -12.70 14.65
N LEU A 10 -16.97 -12.16 14.81
CA LEU A 10 -16.04 -11.85 13.73
C LEU A 10 -14.58 -12.05 14.17
N VAL A 11 -13.79 -12.74 13.34
CA VAL A 11 -12.33 -12.87 13.49
C VAL A 11 -11.62 -12.19 12.31
N ILE A 12 -10.75 -11.23 12.60
CA ILE A 12 -10.02 -10.45 11.60
C ILE A 12 -8.53 -10.78 11.67
N GLY A 13 -7.95 -11.26 10.57
CA GLY A 13 -6.50 -11.35 10.40
C GLY A 13 -5.98 -10.20 9.54
N VAL A 14 -4.92 -9.55 10.00
CA VAL A 14 -4.36 -8.35 9.35
C VAL A 14 -3.05 -8.66 8.66
N GLY A 15 -3.07 -8.66 7.33
CA GLY A 15 -1.91 -8.91 6.49
C GLY A 15 -2.00 -10.26 5.75
N PHE A 16 -1.42 -10.29 4.56
CA PHE A 16 -1.49 -11.45 3.65
C PHE A 16 -0.99 -12.76 4.27
N ILE A 17 -0.10 -12.70 5.27
CA ILE A 17 0.43 -13.87 5.99
C ILE A 17 -0.66 -14.73 6.66
N PHE A 18 -1.82 -14.15 6.96
CA PHE A 18 -2.94 -14.86 7.60
C PHE A 18 -3.91 -15.49 6.61
N THR A 19 -3.66 -15.35 5.30
CA THR A 19 -4.60 -15.81 4.25
C THR A 19 -4.97 -17.28 4.40
N ASP A 20 -3.96 -18.15 4.51
CA ASP A 20 -4.17 -19.61 4.55
C ASP A 20 -4.83 -20.02 5.88
N ASP A 21 -4.31 -19.54 7.00
CA ASP A 21 -4.84 -19.80 8.35
C ASP A 21 -6.32 -19.38 8.47
N LEU A 22 -6.67 -18.18 7.99
CA LEU A 22 -8.07 -17.71 8.01
C LEU A 22 -8.95 -18.56 7.10
N THR A 23 -8.45 -18.96 5.93
CA THR A 23 -9.19 -19.78 4.97
C THR A 23 -9.48 -21.17 5.53
N GLU A 24 -8.53 -21.76 6.26
CA GLU A 24 -8.71 -23.04 6.96
C GLU A 24 -9.71 -22.88 8.12
N LEU A 25 -9.50 -21.89 8.98
CA LEU A 25 -10.38 -21.64 10.13
C LEU A 25 -11.81 -21.30 9.73
N ALA A 26 -12.02 -20.58 8.63
CA ALA A 26 -13.35 -20.28 8.12
C ALA A 26 -14.11 -21.55 7.70
N LYS A 27 -13.41 -22.60 7.25
CA LYS A 27 -14.01 -23.92 6.97
C LYS A 27 -14.29 -24.70 8.25
N GLU A 28 -13.40 -24.62 9.24
CA GLU A 28 -13.58 -25.28 10.55
C GLU A 28 -14.76 -24.68 11.36
N TYR A 29 -14.98 -23.36 11.25
CA TYR A 29 -15.96 -22.60 12.04
C TYR A 29 -16.98 -21.89 11.14
N PRO A 30 -17.91 -22.60 10.47
CA PRO A 30 -18.82 -22.03 9.48
C PRO A 30 -19.84 -21.03 10.05
N ALA A 31 -20.05 -21.02 11.37
CA ALA A 31 -20.95 -20.09 12.05
C ALA A 31 -20.28 -18.75 12.43
N VAL A 32 -18.95 -18.67 12.37
CA VAL A 32 -18.17 -17.47 12.69
C VAL A 32 -17.87 -16.72 11.41
N ALA A 33 -18.00 -15.38 11.41
CA ALA A 33 -17.55 -14.56 10.30
C ALA A 33 -16.03 -14.36 10.37
N PHE A 34 -15.37 -14.33 9.21
CA PHE A 34 -13.94 -14.08 9.08
C PHE A 34 -13.69 -12.91 8.14
N ALA A 35 -12.62 -12.16 8.39
CA ALA A 35 -12.12 -11.15 7.47
C ALA A 35 -10.59 -11.22 7.35
N GLY A 36 -10.09 -11.18 6.12
CA GLY A 36 -8.66 -11.12 5.83
C GLY A 36 -8.31 -9.79 5.18
N VAL A 37 -7.54 -8.95 5.87
CA VAL A 37 -6.94 -7.74 5.28
C VAL A 37 -5.71 -8.15 4.47
N ASP A 38 -5.60 -7.63 3.25
CA ASP A 38 -4.55 -7.99 2.28
C ASP A 38 -4.59 -9.45 1.86
N TYR A 39 -5.80 -9.98 1.70
CA TYR A 39 -6.01 -11.37 1.34
C TYR A 39 -5.29 -11.71 0.02
N ALA A 40 -4.43 -12.74 0.09
CA ALA A 40 -3.71 -13.24 -1.09
C ALA A 40 -4.63 -14.16 -1.90
N VAL A 41 -5.16 -13.63 -3.00
CA VAL A 41 -6.02 -14.41 -3.89
C VAL A 41 -5.20 -15.47 -4.62
N SER A 42 -5.58 -16.74 -4.45
CA SER A 42 -5.01 -17.86 -5.20
C SER A 42 -5.75 -18.06 -6.52
N ILE A 43 -5.02 -18.59 -7.49
CA ILE A 43 -5.53 -18.99 -8.80
C ILE A 43 -5.45 -20.52 -8.90
N ASP A 44 -6.48 -21.17 -9.42
CA ASP A 44 -6.48 -22.62 -9.64
C ASP A 44 -5.70 -23.01 -10.91
N LYS A 45 -5.68 -24.31 -11.20
CA LYS A 45 -4.95 -24.87 -12.35
C LYS A 45 -5.48 -24.37 -13.70
N ASP A 46 -6.73 -23.90 -13.73
CA ASP A 46 -7.42 -23.44 -14.93
C ASP A 46 -7.37 -21.90 -15.05
N GLY A 47 -6.57 -21.25 -14.22
CA GLY A 47 -6.40 -19.79 -14.25
C GLY A 47 -7.55 -19.03 -13.58
N GLN A 48 -8.45 -19.69 -12.86
CA GLN A 48 -9.60 -19.06 -12.22
C GLN A 48 -9.31 -18.67 -10.77
N VAL A 49 -9.94 -17.59 -10.33
CA VAL A 49 -9.84 -17.13 -8.94
C VAL A 49 -10.49 -18.13 -8.00
N VAL A 50 -9.72 -18.66 -7.06
CA VAL A 50 -10.23 -19.48 -5.95
C VAL A 50 -11.01 -18.57 -5.01
N GLN A 51 -12.31 -18.82 -4.89
CA GLN A 51 -13.17 -18.04 -4.01
C GLN A 51 -12.88 -18.36 -2.53
N PRO A 52 -12.88 -17.35 -1.64
CA PRO A 52 -12.77 -17.58 -0.20
C PRO A 52 -14.03 -18.33 0.31
N PRO A 53 -13.96 -18.95 1.51
CA PRO A 53 -15.15 -19.51 2.17
C PRO A 53 -16.30 -18.51 2.28
N LYS A 54 -17.54 -18.99 2.25
CA LYS A 54 -18.75 -18.14 2.22
C LYS A 54 -18.92 -17.23 3.44
N ASN A 55 -18.33 -17.60 4.57
CA ASN A 55 -18.28 -16.85 5.81
C ASN A 55 -17.03 -15.97 5.93
N MET A 56 -16.29 -15.75 4.83
CA MET A 56 -15.04 -14.99 4.83
C MET A 56 -15.09 -13.79 3.87
N ALA A 57 -14.82 -12.60 4.39
CA ALA A 57 -14.58 -11.38 3.61
C ALA A 57 -13.08 -11.24 3.32
N ALA A 58 -12.70 -11.43 2.06
CA ALA A 58 -11.34 -11.19 1.57
C ALA A 58 -11.21 -9.71 1.16
N LEU A 59 -10.55 -8.91 1.98
CA LEU A 59 -10.35 -7.48 1.75
C LEU A 59 -9.05 -7.27 0.97
N LYS A 60 -9.19 -6.89 -0.30
CA LYS A 60 -8.08 -6.72 -1.24
C LYS A 60 -7.99 -5.27 -1.67
N PHE A 61 -6.79 -4.70 -1.67
CA PHE A 61 -6.58 -3.34 -2.14
C PHE A 61 -5.96 -3.33 -3.54
N ARG A 62 -6.14 -2.22 -4.25
CA ARG A 62 -5.46 -1.90 -5.51
C ARG A 62 -4.34 -0.90 -5.22
N GLU A 63 -3.37 -1.33 -4.41
CA GLU A 63 -2.31 -0.43 -3.93
C GLU A 63 -1.49 0.17 -5.07
N GLU A 64 -1.36 -0.56 -6.18
CA GLU A 64 -0.72 -0.05 -7.38
C GLU A 64 -1.32 1.28 -7.85
N GLN A 65 -2.64 1.49 -7.71
CA GLN A 65 -3.31 2.71 -8.14
C GLN A 65 -2.90 3.93 -7.28
N GLY A 66 -2.84 3.76 -5.96
CA GLY A 66 -2.37 4.81 -5.06
C GLY A 66 -0.85 5.06 -5.24
N SER A 67 -0.08 3.98 -5.40
CA SER A 67 1.35 4.05 -5.67
C SER A 67 1.67 4.78 -6.97
N PHE A 68 0.84 4.62 -8.01
CA PHE A 68 0.94 5.38 -9.25
C PHE A 68 0.85 6.88 -9.00
N LEU A 69 -0.14 7.35 -8.24
CA LEU A 69 -0.31 8.77 -7.96
C LEU A 69 0.92 9.33 -7.22
N VAL A 70 1.41 8.63 -6.19
CA VAL A 70 2.59 9.11 -5.45
C VAL A 70 3.90 8.98 -6.24
N GLY A 71 3.98 8.06 -7.20
CA GLY A 71 5.08 7.99 -8.17
C GLY A 71 5.12 9.20 -9.10
N ALA A 72 3.97 9.61 -9.62
CA ALA A 72 3.87 10.83 -10.42
C ALA A 72 4.22 12.08 -9.58
N ILE A 73 3.76 12.15 -8.32
CA ILE A 73 4.13 13.24 -7.39
C ILE A 73 5.65 13.28 -7.17
N ALA A 74 6.27 12.12 -6.88
CA ALA A 74 7.71 12.03 -6.64
C ALA A 74 8.51 12.56 -7.83
N ALA A 75 8.14 12.19 -9.06
CA ALA A 75 8.82 12.63 -10.27
C ALA A 75 8.61 14.13 -10.58
N LEU A 76 7.42 14.67 -10.31
CA LEU A 76 7.11 16.08 -10.57
C LEU A 76 7.74 17.03 -9.55
N VAL A 77 7.88 16.61 -8.28
CA VAL A 77 8.40 17.46 -7.20
C VAL A 77 9.88 17.18 -6.90
N GLY A 78 10.33 15.94 -7.08
CA GLY A 78 11.63 15.47 -6.61
C GLY A 78 12.84 16.09 -7.29
N ASN A 79 12.69 16.74 -8.45
CA ASN A 79 13.78 17.39 -9.19
C ASN A 79 15.02 16.48 -9.35
N SER A 80 14.79 15.22 -9.70
CA SER A 80 15.82 14.22 -10.01
C SER A 80 15.32 13.31 -11.12
N LYS A 81 16.25 12.75 -11.90
CA LYS A 81 15.95 11.66 -12.83
C LYS A 81 15.92 10.30 -12.15
N LYS A 82 16.22 10.22 -10.85
CA LYS A 82 16.21 8.99 -10.05
C LYS A 82 15.25 9.12 -8.88
N MET A 83 14.30 8.19 -8.82
CA MET A 83 13.36 8.01 -7.72
C MET A 83 13.72 6.74 -6.95
N GLY A 84 13.43 6.73 -5.65
CA GLY A 84 13.72 5.58 -4.81
C GLY A 84 12.47 4.85 -4.36
N PHE A 85 12.61 3.54 -4.18
CA PHE A 85 11.62 2.67 -3.57
C PHE A 85 12.31 1.77 -2.53
N VAL A 86 11.73 1.70 -1.33
CA VAL A 86 12.18 0.79 -0.26
C VAL A 86 11.01 -0.10 0.16
N GLY A 87 11.04 -1.36 -0.30
CA GLY A 87 10.09 -2.39 0.09
C GLY A 87 10.49 -3.05 1.42
N GLY A 88 9.49 -3.56 2.15
CA GLY A 88 9.73 -4.42 3.32
C GLY A 88 10.18 -5.79 2.87
N MET A 89 9.27 -6.75 2.92
CA MET A 89 9.52 -8.11 2.42
C MET A 89 9.35 -8.18 0.90
N ASP A 90 10.34 -8.75 0.21
CA ASP A 90 10.29 -9.02 -1.22
C ASP A 90 9.21 -10.06 -1.53
N SER A 91 8.06 -9.59 -2.00
CA SER A 91 6.85 -10.41 -2.16
C SER A 91 5.88 -9.82 -3.18
N PRO A 92 4.99 -10.64 -3.77
CA PRO A 92 4.02 -10.16 -4.75
C PRO A 92 3.18 -8.97 -4.27
N LEU A 93 2.84 -8.90 -2.98
CA LEU A 93 2.12 -7.75 -2.43
C LEU A 93 2.92 -6.46 -2.59
N ILE A 94 4.18 -6.43 -2.17
CA ILE A 94 5.03 -5.23 -2.27
C ILE A 94 5.42 -4.93 -3.72
N HIS A 95 5.45 -5.94 -4.59
CA HIS A 95 5.69 -5.74 -6.03
C HIS A 95 4.57 -4.92 -6.68
N LYS A 96 3.31 -5.03 -6.22
CA LYS A 96 2.21 -4.18 -6.70
C LYS A 96 2.47 -2.70 -6.42
N PHE A 97 2.94 -2.39 -5.21
CA PHE A 97 3.32 -1.02 -4.83
C PHE A 97 4.45 -0.50 -5.72
N GLU A 98 5.50 -1.31 -5.94
CA GLU A 98 6.61 -0.93 -6.82
C GLU A 98 6.15 -0.71 -8.27
N ALA A 99 5.33 -1.62 -8.80
CA ALA A 99 4.82 -1.56 -10.18
C ALA A 99 4.00 -0.29 -10.42
N GLY A 100 3.07 0.01 -9.52
CA GLY A 100 2.31 1.26 -9.54
C GLY A 100 3.21 2.49 -9.48
N TYR A 101 4.15 2.52 -8.52
CA TYR A 101 5.09 3.63 -8.35
C TYR A 101 5.94 3.88 -9.61
N ARG A 102 6.50 2.82 -10.20
CA ARG A 102 7.25 2.89 -11.47
C ARG A 102 6.40 3.45 -12.61
N ALA A 103 5.18 2.94 -12.76
CA ALA A 103 4.26 3.40 -13.80
C ALA A 103 3.91 4.89 -13.62
N GLY A 104 3.66 5.33 -12.38
CA GLY A 104 3.40 6.72 -12.05
C GLY A 104 4.56 7.66 -12.38
N VAL A 105 5.78 7.27 -12.00
CA VAL A 105 7.02 8.01 -12.35
C VAL A 105 7.15 8.14 -13.87
N LYS A 106 6.98 7.03 -14.60
CA LYS A 106 7.13 7.01 -16.06
C LYS A 106 6.05 7.80 -16.80
N ALA A 107 4.84 7.89 -16.26
CA ALA A 107 3.74 8.64 -16.85
C ALA A 107 4.02 10.15 -16.96
N VAL A 108 4.90 10.69 -16.11
CA VAL A 108 5.23 12.13 -16.09
C VAL A 108 6.70 12.41 -16.39
N CYS A 109 7.56 11.40 -16.34
CA CYS A 109 8.98 11.47 -16.65
C CYS A 109 9.45 10.16 -17.32
N ALA A 110 9.34 10.09 -18.65
CA ALA A 110 9.61 8.87 -19.41
C ALA A 110 11.07 8.37 -19.27
N ASP A 111 12.02 9.27 -19.08
CA ASP A 111 13.46 8.98 -18.91
C ASP A 111 13.89 8.82 -17.44
N CYS A 112 13.00 9.04 -16.46
CA CYS A 112 13.31 8.82 -15.05
C CYS A 112 13.46 7.32 -14.71
N GLU A 113 14.33 7.00 -13.77
CA GLU A 113 14.58 5.65 -13.25
C GLU A 113 14.05 5.50 -11.82
N VAL A 114 13.61 4.29 -11.45
CA VAL A 114 13.31 3.93 -10.06
C VAL A 114 14.32 2.90 -9.55
N ILE A 115 15.05 3.25 -8.50
CA ILE A 115 15.93 2.36 -7.76
C ILE A 115 15.10 1.69 -6.65
N ALA A 116 14.86 0.39 -6.78
CA ALA A 116 14.08 -0.38 -5.81
C ALA A 116 14.98 -1.33 -5.03
N GLN A 117 14.82 -1.34 -3.71
CA GLN A 117 15.50 -2.26 -2.80
C GLN A 117 14.54 -2.76 -1.73
N TYR A 118 14.82 -3.95 -1.20
CA TYR A 118 13.99 -4.65 -0.25
C TYR A 118 14.76 -4.95 1.03
N ALA A 119 14.09 -4.86 2.18
CA ALA A 119 14.71 -5.06 3.48
C ALA A 119 15.00 -6.54 3.78
N GLY A 120 14.27 -7.48 3.17
CA GLY A 120 14.50 -8.91 3.29
C GLY A 120 13.44 -9.74 2.58
N VAL A 121 13.46 -11.06 2.81
CA VAL A 121 12.52 -12.04 2.21
C VAL A 121 11.61 -12.71 3.24
N THR A 122 11.71 -12.31 4.50
CA THR A 122 10.92 -12.82 5.62
C THR A 122 10.10 -11.72 6.30
N PRO A 123 9.08 -12.03 7.12
CA PRO A 123 8.23 -11.02 7.75
C PRO A 123 8.96 -10.00 8.63
N GLU A 124 10.14 -10.34 9.17
CA GLU A 124 11.00 -9.43 9.95
C GLU A 124 11.44 -8.21 9.13
N ALA A 125 11.41 -8.30 7.79
CA ALA A 125 11.72 -7.21 6.88
C ALA A 125 10.77 -6.00 7.01
N PHE A 126 9.59 -6.16 7.62
CA PHE A 126 8.67 -5.06 7.92
C PHE A 126 8.94 -4.36 9.25
N ARG A 127 9.91 -4.84 10.05
CA ARG A 127 10.16 -4.39 11.42
C ARG A 127 11.62 -4.07 11.70
N ASN A 128 12.37 -3.62 10.70
CA ASN A 128 13.80 -3.35 10.79
C ASN A 128 14.15 -1.91 10.35
N PRO A 129 13.92 -0.89 11.20
CA PRO A 129 14.24 0.50 10.87
C PRO A 129 15.71 0.74 10.50
N GLY A 130 16.65 0.03 11.14
CA GLY A 130 18.09 0.11 10.83
C GLY A 130 18.36 -0.22 9.36
N ARG A 131 17.79 -1.33 8.88
CA ARG A 131 17.88 -1.73 7.47
C ARG A 131 17.22 -0.72 6.54
N GLY A 132 16.06 -0.17 6.90
CA GLY A 132 15.39 0.87 6.11
C GLY A 132 16.25 2.13 5.95
N LYS A 133 16.95 2.54 7.01
CA LYS A 133 17.88 3.68 7.00
C LYS A 133 19.08 3.41 6.09
N GLU A 134 19.71 2.25 6.19
CA GLU A 134 20.83 1.86 5.32
C GLU A 134 20.48 1.93 3.83
N LEU A 135 19.35 1.33 3.45
CA LEU A 135 18.87 1.33 2.08
C LEU A 135 18.58 2.76 1.59
N ALA A 136 17.90 3.56 2.41
CA ALA A 136 17.58 4.94 2.07
C ALA A 136 18.83 5.82 1.90
N LEU A 137 19.79 5.72 2.82
CA LEU A 137 21.07 6.45 2.72
C LEU A 137 21.80 6.08 1.43
N SER A 138 21.85 4.79 1.09
CA SER A 138 22.46 4.31 -0.15
C SER A 138 21.78 4.92 -1.40
N GLN A 139 20.44 4.95 -1.44
CA GLN A 139 19.71 5.52 -2.58
C GLN A 139 19.89 7.05 -2.69
N TYR A 140 19.82 7.77 -1.57
CA TYR A 140 20.06 9.21 -1.56
C TYR A 140 21.49 9.57 -2.01
N GLN A 141 22.50 8.78 -1.63
CA GLN A 141 23.88 8.94 -2.11
C GLN A 141 24.02 8.68 -3.62
N GLN A 142 23.14 7.87 -4.22
CA GLN A 142 23.09 7.61 -5.66
C GLN A 142 22.36 8.70 -6.46
N GLY A 143 21.90 9.78 -5.80
CA GLY A 143 21.24 10.93 -6.44
C GLY A 143 19.71 10.87 -6.42
N VAL A 144 19.10 9.97 -5.65
CA VAL A 144 17.66 10.01 -5.38
C VAL A 144 17.34 11.23 -4.51
N ASN A 145 16.20 11.88 -4.78
CA ASN A 145 15.69 12.97 -3.95
C ASN A 145 14.41 12.63 -3.19
N VAL A 146 13.64 11.66 -3.69
CA VAL A 146 12.37 11.21 -3.10
C VAL A 146 12.36 9.68 -3.03
N ILE A 147 12.16 9.13 -1.84
CA ILE A 147 12.01 7.68 -1.62
C ILE A 147 10.59 7.38 -1.17
N TYR A 148 9.89 6.50 -1.88
CA TYR A 148 8.65 5.90 -1.42
C TYR A 148 8.95 4.59 -0.68
N HIS A 149 8.43 4.42 0.54
CA HIS A 149 8.58 3.17 1.27
C HIS A 149 7.26 2.40 1.35
N ALA A 150 7.32 1.09 1.16
CA ALA A 150 6.22 0.14 1.35
C ALA A 150 6.72 -0.99 2.26
N SER A 151 7.02 -0.64 3.51
CA SER A 151 7.92 -1.43 4.36
C SER A 151 7.54 -1.49 5.85
N GLY A 152 6.31 -1.12 6.23
CA GLY A 152 5.90 -1.13 7.63
C GLY A 152 6.80 -0.24 8.49
N SER A 153 7.16 -0.67 9.70
CA SER A 153 8.00 0.13 10.60
C SER A 153 9.46 0.23 10.16
N THR A 154 9.93 -0.62 9.23
CA THR A 154 11.20 -0.41 8.53
C THR A 154 11.27 0.96 7.85
N GLY A 155 10.13 1.47 7.38
CA GLY A 155 9.99 2.80 6.77
C GLY A 155 10.41 3.96 7.67
N LEU A 156 10.36 3.81 8.99
CA LEU A 156 10.80 4.83 9.94
C LEU A 156 12.28 5.19 9.73
N GLY A 157 13.11 4.22 9.34
CA GLY A 157 14.50 4.46 8.99
C GLY A 157 14.67 5.27 7.70
N VAL A 158 13.75 5.14 6.74
CA VAL A 158 13.73 5.96 5.51
C VAL A 158 13.50 7.43 5.85
N PHE A 159 12.56 7.71 6.76
CA PHE A 159 12.30 9.07 7.24
C PHE A 159 13.47 9.63 8.04
N GLU A 160 14.14 8.81 8.85
CA GLU A 160 15.36 9.23 9.55
C GLU A 160 16.49 9.63 8.58
N ALA A 161 16.71 8.83 7.53
CA ALA A 161 17.66 9.15 6.46
C ALA A 161 17.27 10.43 5.71
N ALA A 162 15.97 10.61 5.40
CA ALA A 162 15.45 11.80 4.74
C ALA A 162 15.73 13.07 5.57
N ARG A 163 15.52 13.02 6.89
CA ARG A 163 15.88 14.10 7.82
C ARG A 163 17.38 14.39 7.79
N THR A 164 18.19 13.35 7.88
CA THR A 164 19.66 13.45 7.94
C THR A 164 20.24 14.13 6.70
N LEU A 165 19.73 13.77 5.51
CA LEU A 165 20.26 14.24 4.23
C LEU A 165 19.44 15.39 3.60
N ASN A 166 18.46 15.95 4.33
CA ASN A 166 17.61 17.04 3.82
C ASN A 166 16.90 16.64 2.50
N LYS A 167 16.41 15.39 2.44
CA LYS A 167 15.68 14.78 1.30
C LYS A 167 14.22 14.49 1.66
N TYR A 168 13.45 13.91 0.74
CA TYR A 168 12.03 13.61 0.95
C TYR A 168 11.76 12.11 1.00
N GLY A 169 10.88 11.72 1.93
CA GLY A 169 10.22 10.42 1.94
C GLY A 169 8.75 10.53 1.55
N ILE A 170 8.17 9.45 1.04
CA ILE A 170 6.73 9.28 0.88
C ILE A 170 6.31 8.14 1.79
N GLY A 171 5.29 8.40 2.63
CA GLY A 171 4.73 7.42 3.55
C GLY A 171 3.73 6.48 2.90
N VAL A 172 3.28 5.49 3.67
CA VAL A 172 2.35 4.44 3.24
C VAL A 172 1.36 4.08 4.33
N ASP A 173 0.22 3.53 3.92
CA ASP A 173 -0.91 3.06 4.74
C ASP A 173 -1.67 4.18 5.44
N ALA A 174 -0.98 5.08 6.14
CA ALA A 174 -1.55 6.22 6.85
C ALA A 174 -0.81 7.52 6.52
N ASP A 175 -1.36 8.66 6.96
CA ASP A 175 -0.60 9.90 6.99
C ASP A 175 0.53 9.79 8.01
N GLN A 176 1.77 9.86 7.51
CA GLN A 176 2.98 9.71 8.30
C GLN A 176 3.75 11.03 8.44
N TYR A 177 3.13 12.17 8.13
CA TYR A 177 3.78 13.49 8.21
C TYR A 177 4.55 13.71 9.52
N LYS A 178 4.00 13.25 10.66
CA LYS A 178 4.60 13.41 11.99
C LYS A 178 5.93 12.67 12.19
N GLU A 179 6.24 11.66 11.38
CA GLU A 179 7.50 10.89 11.48
C GLU A 179 8.72 11.70 11.02
N ALA A 180 8.52 12.63 10.08
CA ALA A 180 9.53 13.59 9.67
C ALA A 180 8.89 14.86 9.07
N PRO A 181 8.39 15.78 9.91
CA PRO A 181 7.74 16.99 9.45
C PRO A 181 8.60 17.78 8.45
N GLY A 182 7.98 18.21 7.35
CA GLY A 182 8.65 18.89 6.23
C GLY A 182 9.54 17.99 5.35
N ARG A 183 9.70 16.71 5.68
CA ARG A 183 10.42 15.70 4.86
C ARG A 183 9.50 14.63 4.32
N VAL A 184 8.33 14.43 4.89
CA VAL A 184 7.28 13.61 4.27
C VAL A 184 6.58 14.44 3.20
N LEU A 185 6.83 14.11 1.92
CA LEU A 185 6.24 14.81 0.77
C LEU A 185 4.73 14.58 0.69
N THR A 186 4.31 13.33 0.88
CA THR A 186 2.92 12.89 1.00
C THR A 186 2.94 11.47 1.58
N SER A 187 1.77 10.89 1.82
CA SER A 187 1.60 9.47 2.09
C SER A 187 0.63 8.86 1.10
N MET A 188 0.96 7.69 0.55
CA MET A 188 -0.03 6.83 -0.11
C MET A 188 -0.86 6.16 0.98
N VAL A 189 -2.13 6.54 1.11
CA VAL A 189 -2.99 5.99 2.17
C VAL A 189 -3.71 4.76 1.69
N LYS A 190 -3.86 3.79 2.60
CA LYS A 190 -4.67 2.60 2.41
C LYS A 190 -5.71 2.55 3.51
N ARG A 191 -6.99 2.67 3.14
CA ARG A 191 -8.11 2.80 4.08
C ARG A 191 -8.53 1.46 4.68
N VAL A 192 -7.56 0.78 5.32
CA VAL A 192 -7.80 -0.44 6.10
C VAL A 192 -8.78 -0.17 7.23
N ASP A 193 -8.73 1.02 7.82
CA ASP A 193 -9.70 1.51 8.80
C ASP A 193 -11.14 1.42 8.27
N ASN A 194 -11.40 1.94 7.07
CA ASN A 194 -12.72 1.88 6.45
C ASN A 194 -13.13 0.45 6.11
N ALA A 195 -12.22 -0.35 5.54
CA ALA A 195 -12.53 -1.72 5.15
C ALA A 195 -12.87 -2.60 6.37
N VAL A 196 -12.12 -2.45 7.47
CA VAL A 196 -12.40 -3.14 8.73
C VAL A 196 -13.69 -2.64 9.36
N TYR A 197 -13.92 -1.33 9.38
CA TYR A 197 -15.16 -0.74 9.91
C TYR A 197 -16.40 -1.24 9.14
N ASP A 198 -16.34 -1.25 7.81
CA ASP A 198 -17.43 -1.74 6.96
C ASP A 198 -17.78 -3.21 7.28
N VAL A 199 -16.78 -4.08 7.39
CA VAL A 199 -17.03 -5.48 7.74
C VAL A 199 -17.64 -5.63 9.14
N ILE A 200 -17.13 -4.90 10.14
CA ILE A 200 -17.69 -4.90 11.50
C ILE A 200 -19.15 -4.44 11.47
N SER A 201 -19.47 -3.38 10.72
CA SER A 201 -20.84 -2.88 10.58
C SER A 201 -21.75 -3.94 9.96
N ARG A 202 -21.32 -4.61 8.88
CA ARG A 202 -22.11 -5.66 8.23
C ARG A 202 -22.41 -6.84 9.15
N VAL A 203 -21.45 -7.25 9.99
CA VAL A 203 -21.68 -8.31 10.99
C VAL A 203 -22.69 -7.84 12.03
N LYS A 204 -22.48 -6.64 12.60
CA LYS A 204 -23.40 -6.04 13.59
C LYS A 204 -24.83 -5.91 13.06
N ASP A 205 -24.97 -5.47 11.81
CA ASP A 205 -26.25 -5.23 11.15
C ASP A 205 -26.85 -6.52 10.54
N LYS A 206 -26.22 -7.69 10.78
CA LYS A 206 -26.63 -9.00 10.26
C LYS A 206 -26.77 -9.05 8.73
N SER A 207 -25.97 -8.25 8.03
CA SER A 207 -25.92 -8.14 6.56
C SER A 207 -24.61 -8.67 5.97
N PHE A 208 -23.77 -9.30 6.80
CA PHE A 208 -22.49 -9.84 6.37
C PHE A 208 -22.64 -10.88 5.26
N THR A 209 -21.83 -10.71 4.21
CA THR A 209 -21.64 -11.66 3.14
C THR A 209 -20.15 -11.90 2.94
N GLY A 210 -19.73 -13.14 2.77
CA GLY A 210 -18.37 -13.44 2.33
C GLY A 210 -18.15 -13.08 0.85
N GLY A 211 -16.91 -13.19 0.41
CA GLY A 211 -16.49 -12.86 -0.94
C GLY A 211 -15.27 -11.94 -0.98
N ILE A 212 -14.85 -11.57 -2.18
CA ILE A 212 -13.70 -10.70 -2.41
C ILE A 212 -14.18 -9.26 -2.57
N TYR A 213 -13.71 -8.38 -1.70
CA TYR A 213 -13.97 -6.95 -1.73
C TYR A 213 -12.71 -6.22 -2.21
N ASN A 214 -12.86 -5.40 -3.25
CA ASN A 214 -11.75 -4.66 -3.84
C ASN A 214 -11.82 -3.18 -3.46
N PHE A 215 -10.70 -2.63 -3.03
CA PHE A 215 -10.57 -1.26 -2.53
C PHE A 215 -9.48 -0.53 -3.32
N GLY A 216 -9.88 0.26 -4.31
CA GLY A 216 -9.01 1.08 -5.15
C GLY A 216 -9.31 2.58 -5.03
N LEU A 217 -8.89 3.34 -6.05
CA LEU A 217 -9.18 4.79 -6.12
C LEU A 217 -10.67 5.08 -6.29
N ALA A 218 -11.42 4.18 -6.94
CA ALA A 218 -12.85 4.35 -7.18
C ALA A 218 -13.68 4.15 -5.90
N GLU A 219 -13.21 3.29 -5.00
CA GLU A 219 -13.84 2.99 -3.72
C GLU A 219 -13.29 3.84 -2.56
N ASP A 220 -12.46 4.85 -2.87
CA ASP A 220 -11.68 5.63 -1.88
C ASP A 220 -10.89 4.74 -0.89
N GLY A 221 -10.54 3.53 -1.34
CA GLY A 221 -9.80 2.53 -0.59
C GLY A 221 -8.30 2.79 -0.55
N VAL A 222 -7.79 3.49 -1.57
CA VAL A 222 -6.43 4.02 -1.61
C VAL A 222 -6.43 5.47 -2.09
N GLY A 223 -5.35 6.20 -1.81
CA GLY A 223 -5.20 7.58 -2.27
C GLY A 223 -3.87 8.17 -1.86
N TYR A 224 -3.80 9.49 -1.81
CA TYR A 224 -2.65 10.21 -1.28
C TYR A 224 -3.10 11.35 -0.37
N VAL A 225 -2.26 11.73 0.59
CA VAL A 225 -2.52 12.86 1.48
C VAL A 225 -2.24 14.17 0.75
N TYR A 226 -3.19 15.09 0.78
CA TYR A 226 -3.00 16.49 0.39
C TYR A 226 -3.74 17.40 1.36
N ASP A 227 -2.99 18.10 2.20
CA ASP A 227 -3.51 18.91 3.30
C ASP A 227 -2.63 20.14 3.59
N ALA A 228 -2.86 20.82 4.71
CA ALA A 228 -2.07 21.98 5.10
C ALA A 228 -0.57 21.69 5.32
N ASN A 229 -0.19 20.44 5.60
CA ASN A 229 1.19 20.06 5.92
C ASN A 229 2.06 19.89 4.67
N ASN A 230 1.47 19.53 3.52
CA ASN A 230 2.21 19.30 2.29
C ASN A 230 1.76 20.15 1.08
N LYS A 231 0.72 20.98 1.23
CA LYS A 231 0.29 21.92 0.18
C LYS A 231 1.41 22.85 -0.31
N ALA A 232 2.35 23.22 0.54
CA ALA A 232 3.50 24.03 0.14
C ALA A 232 4.54 23.24 -0.69
N LEU A 233 4.57 21.90 -0.56
CA LEU A 233 5.48 21.02 -1.29
C LEU A 233 4.88 20.56 -2.64
N ILE A 234 3.56 20.52 -2.74
CA ILE A 234 2.82 20.07 -3.92
C ILE A 234 2.01 21.25 -4.47
N SER A 235 2.51 21.90 -5.52
CA SER A 235 1.82 23.04 -6.13
C SER A 235 0.44 22.67 -6.69
N ASP A 236 -0.45 23.65 -6.82
CA ASP A 236 -1.80 23.43 -7.38
C ASP A 236 -1.75 22.85 -8.80
N ALA A 237 -0.74 23.22 -9.60
CA ALA A 237 -0.53 22.67 -10.94
C ALA A 237 -0.14 21.18 -10.89
N VAL A 238 0.75 20.79 -9.95
CA VAL A 238 1.07 19.38 -9.73
C VAL A 238 -0.19 18.64 -9.29
N ARG A 239 -0.92 19.16 -8.29
CA ARG A 239 -2.16 18.55 -7.82
C ARG A 239 -3.17 18.34 -8.95
N ALA A 240 -3.44 19.36 -9.76
CA ALA A 240 -4.38 19.26 -10.87
C ALA A 240 -3.98 18.14 -11.86
N ARG A 241 -2.69 17.98 -12.13
CA ARG A 241 -2.17 16.89 -12.97
C ARG A 241 -2.38 15.52 -12.32
N ILE A 242 -2.21 15.40 -11.01
CA ILE A 242 -2.46 14.15 -10.28
C ILE A 242 -3.94 13.80 -10.25
N GLU A 243 -4.83 14.77 -10.03
CA GLU A 243 -6.28 14.53 -10.06
C GLU A 243 -6.78 14.10 -11.44
N ALA A 244 -6.19 14.63 -12.53
CA ALA A 244 -6.47 14.17 -13.88
C ALA A 244 -6.05 12.70 -14.08
N LEU A 245 -4.85 12.32 -13.61
CA LEU A 245 -4.38 10.92 -13.65
C LEU A 245 -5.27 9.99 -12.80
N LYS A 246 -5.69 10.45 -11.61
CA LYS A 246 -6.66 9.71 -10.77
C LYS A 246 -7.95 9.47 -11.54
N ALA A 247 -8.51 10.50 -12.18
CA ALA A 247 -9.74 10.38 -12.97
C ALA A 247 -9.59 9.41 -14.14
N ASP A 248 -8.43 9.42 -14.82
CA ASP A 248 -8.14 8.48 -15.91
C ASP A 248 -8.03 7.03 -15.44
N ILE A 249 -7.45 6.78 -14.26
CA ILE A 249 -7.39 5.44 -13.66
C ILE A 249 -8.79 4.97 -13.25
N VAL A 250 -9.57 5.83 -12.59
CA VAL A 250 -10.96 5.51 -12.18
C VAL A 250 -11.85 5.24 -13.40
N ALA A 251 -11.65 5.98 -14.48
CA ALA A 251 -12.37 5.77 -15.74
C ALA A 251 -11.85 4.57 -16.56
N GLY A 252 -10.80 3.89 -16.11
CA GLY A 252 -10.17 2.76 -16.82
C GLY A 252 -9.37 3.14 -18.06
N ARG A 253 -9.11 4.43 -18.30
CA ARG A 253 -8.26 4.92 -19.40
C ARG A 253 -6.78 4.61 -19.16
N ILE A 254 -6.37 4.57 -17.88
CA ILE A 254 -5.05 4.11 -17.46
C ILE A 254 -5.23 2.79 -16.69
N ALA A 255 -4.73 1.71 -17.26
CA ALA A 255 -4.59 0.44 -16.56
C ALA A 255 -3.24 0.43 -15.82
N VAL A 256 -3.29 0.48 -14.49
CA VAL A 256 -2.08 0.48 -13.66
C VAL A 256 -1.58 -0.97 -13.50
N PRO A 257 -0.30 -1.25 -13.77
CA PRO A 257 0.24 -2.60 -13.62
C PRO A 257 0.32 -3.03 -12.16
N SER A 258 0.00 -4.29 -11.89
CA SER A 258 0.05 -4.91 -10.56
C SER A 258 1.22 -5.88 -10.38
N SER A 259 2.17 -5.91 -11.32
CA SER A 259 3.39 -6.73 -11.28
C SER A 259 4.52 -5.99 -12.00
N ARG A 260 5.77 -6.32 -11.64
CA ARG A 260 6.97 -5.71 -12.25
C ARG A 260 7.20 -6.20 -13.67
#